data_AF-A0AAN9PTB3-F1
#
_entry.id   AF-A0AAN9PTB3-F1
#
_cell.length_a   1.000
_cell.length_b   1.000
_cell.length_c   1.000
_cell.angle_alpha   90.00
_cell.angle_beta   90.00
_cell.angle_gamma   90.00
#
_symmetry.space_group_name_H-M   'P 1'
#
loop_
_entity.id
_entity.type
_entity.pdbx_description
1 polymer ?
#
loop_
_entity_poly.entity_id
_entity_poly.type
_entity_poly.pdbx_seq_one_letter_code
_entity_poly.pdbx_strand_id
1 'polypeptide(L)'
;MVLLATISPSTSNAPEHIIEVRKGSRSGHDIVIDGILKDGLWGVYNDFGMEVCAELCADHHVITKDEQDSYAIQSFERGTSAQKACHLAWETTLIEASNRMRKPSKLVDKDKARGRLVLRN
;
A
#
# COMPACT_ATOMS: atom_id res chain seq x y z
N MET A 1 -10.45 -22.46 -25.31
CA MET A 1 -10.75 -22.07 -23.93
C MET A 1 -9.76 -20.98 -23.56
N VAL A 2 -10.23 -19.74 -23.34
CA VAL A 2 -9.34 -18.62 -22.97
C VAL A 2 -9.46 -18.43 -21.45
N LEU A 3 -8.33 -18.50 -20.75
CA LEU A 3 -8.26 -18.25 -19.31
C LEU A 3 -7.85 -16.79 -19.09
N LEU A 4 -8.64 -16.04 -18.33
CA LEU A 4 -8.29 -14.69 -17.87
C LEU A 4 -7.84 -14.79 -16.41
N ALA A 5 -6.62 -14.36 -16.12
CA ALA A 5 -6.08 -14.29 -14.76
C ALA A 5 -5.81 -12.83 -14.40
N THR A 6 -6.46 -12.33 -13.35
CA THR A 6 -6.26 -10.98 -12.82
C THR A 6 -6.24 -11.02 -11.29
N ILE A 7 -5.59 -10.03 -10.67
CA ILE A 7 -5.49 -9.90 -9.21
C ILE A 7 -6.03 -8.53 -8.84
N SER A 8 -6.89 -8.44 -7.83
CA SER A 8 -7.47 -7.19 -7.33
C SER A 8 -7.31 -7.10 -5.81
N PRO A 9 -6.20 -6.54 -5.30
CA PRO A 9 -5.98 -6.39 -3.88
C PRO A 9 -6.66 -5.13 -3.34
N SER A 10 -7.23 -5.20 -2.13
CA SER A 10 -7.77 -4.03 -1.43
C SER A 10 -7.27 -3.97 0.02
N THR A 11 -6.30 -3.09 0.28
CA THR A 11 -5.73 -2.91 1.63
C THR A 11 -6.61 -2.04 2.52
N SER A 12 -7.30 -1.03 1.96
CA SER A 12 -8.18 -0.14 2.73
C SER A 12 -9.34 -0.83 3.46
N ASN A 13 -9.73 -2.02 3.00
CA ASN A 13 -10.81 -2.83 3.58
C ASN A 13 -10.29 -4.05 4.33
N ALA A 14 -8.98 -4.15 4.57
CA ALA A 14 -8.43 -5.28 5.29
C ALA A 14 -8.98 -5.31 6.72
N PRO A 15 -9.52 -6.45 7.18
CA PRO A 15 -10.04 -6.57 8.53
C PRO A 15 -8.93 -6.69 9.56
N GLU A 16 -9.26 -6.32 10.80
CA GLU A 16 -8.48 -6.68 11.97
C GLU A 16 -8.89 -8.07 12.46
N HIS A 17 -7.90 -8.84 12.91
CA HIS A 17 -8.08 -10.22 13.38
C HIS A 17 -8.03 -10.27 14.91
N ILE A 18 -8.86 -11.15 15.49
CA ILE A 18 -8.81 -11.50 16.90
C ILE A 18 -8.66 -13.01 16.99
N ILE A 19 -7.49 -13.48 17.45
CA ILE A 19 -7.11 -14.90 17.37
C ILE A 19 -7.95 -15.77 18.32
N GLU A 20 -8.26 -15.26 19.52
CA GLU A 20 -8.79 -16.08 20.61
C GLU A 20 -10.32 -16.04 20.78
N VAL A 21 -11.05 -15.43 19.84
CA VAL A 21 -12.52 -15.27 19.92
C VAL A 21 -13.23 -16.61 20.15
N ARG A 22 -12.77 -17.69 19.50
CA ARG A 22 -13.40 -19.02 19.62
C ARG A 22 -13.21 -19.68 20.98
N LYS A 23 -12.15 -19.33 21.73
CA LYS A 23 -11.88 -19.91 23.05
C LYS A 23 -12.68 -19.21 24.16
N GLY A 24 -13.18 -18.00 23.90
CA GLY A 24 -13.89 -17.16 24.85
C GLY A 24 -12.93 -16.52 25.86
N SER A 25 -12.94 -15.19 25.95
CA SER A 25 -12.14 -14.46 26.93
C SER A 25 -12.83 -14.53 28.30
N ARG A 26 -12.22 -15.25 29.26
CA ARG A 26 -12.77 -15.39 30.62
C ARG A 26 -12.42 -14.20 31.51
N SER A 27 -11.21 -13.67 31.39
CA SER A 27 -10.69 -12.46 32.06
C SER A 27 -9.29 -12.16 31.50
N GLY A 28 -9.08 -10.98 30.93
CA GLY A 28 -7.82 -10.58 30.31
C GLY A 28 -8.00 -9.49 29.26
N HIS A 29 -6.89 -9.02 28.66
CA HIS A 29 -6.93 -8.11 27.52
C HIS A 29 -6.90 -8.91 26.21
N ASP A 30 -7.85 -8.63 25.32
CA ASP A 30 -7.86 -9.21 23.98
C ASP A 30 -6.88 -8.44 23.08
N ILE A 31 -6.11 -9.18 22.28
CA ILE A 31 -5.17 -8.61 21.31
C ILE A 31 -5.85 -8.56 19.95
N VAL A 32 -5.92 -7.35 19.38
CA VAL A 32 -6.40 -7.11 18.03
C VAL A 32 -5.19 -6.95 17.11
N ILE A 33 -5.18 -7.69 16.00
CA ILE A 33 -4.05 -7.78 15.08
C ILE A 33 -4.46 -7.18 13.73
N ASP A 34 -3.62 -6.29 13.20
CA ASP A 34 -3.80 -5.75 11.85
C ASP A 34 -3.56 -6.85 10.80
N GLY A 35 -4.57 -7.13 9.96
CA GLY A 35 -4.50 -8.13 8.92
C GLY A 35 -3.54 -7.78 7.77
N ILE A 36 -3.34 -6.50 7.45
CA ILE A 36 -2.36 -6.07 6.43
C ILE A 36 -0.96 -6.39 6.92
N LEU A 37 -0.68 -6.01 8.17
CA LEU A 37 0.63 -6.26 8.75
C LEU A 37 0.87 -7.77 8.82
N LYS A 38 -0.07 -8.52 9.42
CA LYS A 38 0.10 -9.94 9.67
C LYS A 38 0.18 -10.80 8.40
N ASP A 39 -0.69 -10.54 7.42
CA ASP A 39 -0.85 -11.40 6.25
C ASP A 39 -0.07 -10.90 5.03
N GLY A 40 0.27 -9.60 4.97
CA GLY A 40 0.90 -8.99 3.80
C GLY A 40 2.34 -8.50 4.00
N LEU A 41 2.66 -7.93 5.17
CA LEU A 41 3.92 -7.21 5.40
C LEU A 41 4.85 -7.89 6.41
N TRP A 42 4.43 -8.99 7.05
CA TRP A 42 5.21 -9.68 8.06
C TRP A 42 5.87 -10.95 7.51
N GLY A 43 7.19 -11.05 7.65
CA GLY A 43 7.94 -12.24 7.25
C GLY A 43 7.70 -13.39 8.23
N VAL A 44 7.06 -14.48 7.78
CA VAL A 44 6.77 -15.65 8.63
C VAL A 44 8.03 -16.33 9.16
N TYR A 45 9.11 -16.35 8.38
CA TYR A 45 10.33 -17.08 8.72
C TYR A 45 11.27 -16.32 9.65
N ASN A 46 11.33 -15.00 9.49
CA ASN A 46 12.29 -14.18 10.20
C ASN A 46 11.64 -13.33 11.31
N ASP A 47 10.32 -13.36 11.41
CA ASP A 47 9.52 -12.66 12.41
C ASP A 47 9.81 -11.15 12.50
N PHE A 48 9.99 -10.52 11.34
CA PHE A 48 10.11 -9.07 11.23
C PHE A 48 9.35 -8.52 10.02
N GLY A 49 8.98 -7.23 10.11
CA GLY A 49 8.26 -6.52 9.05
C GLY A 49 9.13 -6.23 7.83
N MET A 50 8.49 -6.05 6.68
CA MET A 50 9.17 -5.73 5.41
C MET A 50 10.06 -4.47 5.48
N GLU A 51 9.81 -3.53 6.40
CA GLU A 51 10.72 -2.41 6.66
C GLU A 51 12.13 -2.86 7.06
N VAL A 52 12.24 -3.87 7.92
CA VAL A 52 13.53 -4.39 8.38
C VAL A 52 14.20 -5.17 7.25
N CYS A 53 13.43 -5.84 6.38
CA CYS A 53 13.98 -6.42 5.14
C CYS A 53 14.66 -5.34 4.27
N ALA A 54 14.04 -4.16 4.17
CA ALA A 54 14.55 -3.06 3.36
C ALA A 54 15.85 -2.49 3.95
N GLU A 55 15.91 -2.28 5.26
CA GLU A 55 17.14 -1.83 5.94
C GLU A 55 18.28 -2.86 5.79
N LEU A 56 17.98 -4.15 5.97
CA LEU A 56 18.99 -5.21 5.74
C LEU A 56 19.49 -5.21 4.29
N CYS A 57 18.61 -5.01 3.32
CA CYS A 57 18.98 -4.89 1.91
C CYS A 57 19.87 -3.67 1.67
N ALA A 58 19.53 -2.53 2.28
CA ALA A 58 20.34 -1.31 2.20
C ALA A 58 21.73 -1.52 2.81
N ASP A 59 21.83 -2.18 3.97
CA ASP A 59 23.12 -2.51 4.60
C ASP A 59 23.94 -3.48 3.74
N HIS A 60 23.32 -4.53 3.21
CA HIS A 60 23.99 -5.52 2.36
C HIS A 60 24.53 -4.94 1.06
N HIS A 61 23.83 -3.95 0.49
CA HIS A 61 24.22 -3.28 -0.77
C HIS A 61 24.88 -1.92 -0.56
N VAL A 62 25.11 -1.51 0.70
CA VAL A 62 25.70 -0.23 1.08
C VAL A 62 24.96 0.96 0.44
N ILE A 63 23.64 0.91 0.44
CA ILE A 63 22.79 1.97 -0.11
C ILE A 63 22.56 3.01 0.97
N THR A 64 23.05 4.23 0.73
CA THR A 64 22.94 5.33 1.68
C THR A 64 21.53 5.90 1.71
N LYS A 65 21.16 6.53 2.84
CA LYS A 65 19.89 7.24 2.98
C LYS A 65 19.72 8.32 1.90
N ASP A 66 20.77 9.07 1.58
CA ASP A 66 20.74 10.13 0.57
C ASP A 66 20.44 9.57 -0.83
N GLU A 67 20.95 8.37 -1.16
CA GLU A 67 20.65 7.69 -2.42
C GLU A 67 19.20 7.20 -2.47
N GLN A 68 18.67 6.64 -1.38
CA GLN A 68 17.26 6.23 -1.30
C GLN A 68 16.32 7.42 -1.47
N ASP A 69 16.61 8.53 -0.77
CA ASP A 69 15.82 9.76 -0.81
C ASP A 69 15.88 10.41 -2.20
N SER A 70 17.06 10.46 -2.83
CA SER A 70 17.24 10.94 -4.21
C SER A 70 16.45 10.08 -5.21
N TYR A 71 16.50 8.76 -5.08
CA TYR A 71 15.75 7.87 -5.96
C TYR A 71 14.23 8.00 -5.78
N ALA A 72 13.77 8.16 -4.54
CA ALA A 72 12.35 8.38 -4.24
C ALA A 72 11.82 9.67 -4.89
N ILE A 73 12.59 10.76 -4.82
CA ILE A 73 12.23 12.03 -5.50
C ILE A 73 12.17 11.82 -7.01
N GLN A 74 13.19 11.23 -7.62
CA GLN A 74 13.23 10.99 -9.06
C GLN A 74 12.08 10.11 -9.53
N SER A 75 11.74 9.06 -8.78
CA SER A 75 10.61 8.18 -9.08
C SER A 75 9.27 8.94 -9.03
N PHE A 76 9.09 9.79 -8.02
CA PHE A 76 7.91 10.64 -7.88
C PHE A 76 7.76 11.65 -9.02
N GLU A 77 8.86 12.28 -9.44
CA GLU A 77 8.89 13.19 -10.57
C GLU A 77 8.53 12.49 -11.88
N ARG A 78 9.09 11.30 -12.12
CA ARG A 78 8.76 10.47 -13.29
C ARG A 78 7.28 10.09 -13.32
N GLY A 79 6.73 9.62 -12.20
CA GLY A 79 5.32 9.28 -12.09
C GLY A 79 4.40 10.48 -12.36
N THR A 80 4.73 11.63 -11.76
CA THR A 80 3.98 12.88 -11.96
C THR A 80 4.06 13.35 -13.42
N SER A 81 5.23 13.24 -14.05
CA SER A 81 5.42 13.61 -15.46
C SER A 81 4.62 12.69 -16.38
N ALA A 82 4.66 11.37 -16.16
CA ALA A 82 3.91 10.39 -16.95
C ALA A 82 2.40 10.60 -16.87
N GLN A 83 1.89 10.94 -15.67
CA GLN A 83 0.48 11.29 -15.48
C GLN A 83 0.10 12.59 -16.21
N LYS A 84 0.96 13.62 -16.17
CA LYS A 84 0.73 14.90 -16.87
C LYS A 84 0.77 14.74 -18.40
N ALA A 85 1.64 13.88 -18.90
CA ALA A 85 1.79 13.57 -20.32
C ALA A 85 0.77 12.52 -20.82
N CYS A 86 -0.16 12.06 -19.96
CA CYS A 86 -1.18 11.06 -20.28
C CYS A 86 -0.62 9.71 -20.79
N HIS A 87 0.62 9.34 -20.40
CA HIS A 87 1.22 8.07 -20.84
C HIS A 87 0.51 6.83 -20.29
N LEU A 88 -0.21 6.95 -19.18
CA LEU A 88 -0.94 5.85 -18.53
C LEU A 88 -2.41 5.74 -18.98
N ALA A 89 -2.86 6.63 -19.87
CA ALA A 89 -4.28 6.71 -20.27
C ALA A 89 -4.76 5.49 -21.05
N TRP A 90 -3.86 4.72 -21.67
CA TRP A 90 -4.21 3.53 -22.45
C TRP A 90 -4.42 2.28 -21.59
N GLU A 91 -3.83 2.23 -20.39
CA GLU A 91 -3.95 1.10 -19.44
C GLU A 91 -4.93 1.39 -18.30
N THR A 92 -5.23 2.67 -18.04
CA THR A 92 -6.10 3.08 -16.93
C THR A 92 -7.56 3.08 -17.37
N THR A 93 -8.43 2.47 -16.55
CA THR A 93 -9.89 2.53 -16.76
C THR A 93 -10.53 3.42 -15.70
N LEU A 94 -11.47 4.27 -16.13
CA LEU A 94 -12.25 5.14 -15.25
C LEU A 94 -13.09 4.33 -14.27
N ILE A 95 -12.98 4.66 -12.98
CA ILE A 95 -13.84 4.10 -11.93
C ILE A 95 -14.77 5.19 -11.41
N GLU A 96 -16.07 4.94 -11.51
CA GLU A 96 -17.10 5.79 -10.93
C GLU A 96 -17.29 5.45 -9.45
N ALA A 97 -16.83 6.34 -8.57
CA ALA A 97 -17.10 6.23 -7.15
C ALA A 97 -18.48 6.81 -6.85
N SER A 98 -19.47 5.94 -6.69
CA SER A 98 -20.80 6.31 -6.20
C SER A 98 -20.68 6.89 -4.79
N ASN A 99 -21.19 8.10 -4.60
CA ASN A 99 -21.26 8.69 -3.28
C ASN A 99 -22.58 8.30 -2.60
N ARG A 100 -22.55 8.25 -1.27
CA ARG A 100 -23.75 8.08 -0.43
C ARG A 100 -24.83 9.10 -0.84
N MET A 101 -26.09 8.65 -0.83
CA MET A 101 -27.27 9.40 -1.30
C MET A 101 -27.16 10.92 -1.08
N ARG A 102 -27.28 11.70 -2.18
CA ARG A 102 -27.26 13.17 -2.29
C ARG A 102 -25.93 13.87 -2.62
N LYS A 103 -24.81 13.17 -2.83
CA LYS A 103 -23.58 13.80 -3.38
C LYS A 103 -23.35 13.34 -4.83
N PRO A 104 -22.91 14.23 -5.74
CA PRO A 104 -22.60 13.84 -7.11
C PRO A 104 -21.49 12.78 -7.12
N SER A 105 -21.56 11.82 -8.05
CA SER A 105 -20.53 10.80 -8.22
C SER A 105 -19.16 11.44 -8.46
N LYS A 106 -18.09 10.81 -7.96
CA LYS A 106 -16.72 11.24 -8.23
C LYS A 106 -16.10 10.30 -9.25
N LEU A 107 -15.73 10.84 -10.40
CA LEU A 107 -14.92 10.13 -11.38
C LEU A 107 -13.48 10.06 -10.86
N VAL A 108 -12.97 8.85 -10.70
CA VAL A 108 -11.58 8.60 -10.32
C VAL A 108 -10.86 8.09 -11.56
N ASP A 109 -10.12 8.99 -12.20
CA ASP A 109 -9.34 8.74 -13.43
C ASP A 109 -7.83 8.72 -13.16
N LYS A 110 -7.41 9.42 -12.10
CA LYS A 110 -6.00 9.64 -11.79
C LYS A 110 -5.65 9.07 -10.44
N ASP A 111 -4.45 8.50 -10.37
CA ASP A 111 -3.85 8.15 -9.10
C ASP A 111 -3.61 9.42 -8.25
N LYS A 112 -3.91 9.32 -6.96
CA LYS A 112 -3.86 10.45 -6.04
C LYS A 112 -2.44 10.61 -5.51
N ALA A 113 -1.65 11.46 -6.14
CA ALA A 113 -0.43 11.98 -5.53
C ALA A 113 -0.81 12.82 -4.29
N ARG A 114 -0.73 12.25 -3.08
CA ARG A 114 -0.93 12.98 -1.83
C ARG A 114 0.33 13.77 -1.49
N GLY A 115 0.32 15.07 -1.80
CA GLY A 115 1.16 16.09 -1.14
C GLY A 115 2.66 16.00 -1.43
N ARG A 116 3.33 17.14 -1.27
CA ARG A 116 4.79 17.31 -1.45
C ARG A 116 5.53 16.26 -0.62
N LEU A 117 6.49 15.54 -1.23
CA LEU A 117 7.46 14.71 -0.51
C LEU A 117 8.23 15.64 0.45
N VAL A 118 7.89 15.60 1.73
CA VAL A 118 8.62 16.32 2.79
C VAL A 118 9.56 15.31 3.41
N LEU A 119 10.80 15.29 2.92
CA LEU A 119 11.87 14.59 3.59
C LEU A 119 12.16 15.34 4.90
N ARG A 120 11.98 14.66 6.03
CA ARG A 120 12.40 15.18 7.33
C ARG A 120 13.90 14.91 7.42
N ASN A 121 14.69 15.99 7.54
CA ASN A 121 16.10 15.94 7.93
C ASN A 121 16.23 15.42 9.36
#